data_AF-A0A351BKF9-F1
#
_entry.id   AF-A0A351BKF9-F1
#
_cell.length_a   1.000
_cell.length_b   1.000
_cell.length_c   1.000
_cell.angle_alpha   90.00
_cell.angle_beta   90.00
_cell.angle_gamma   90.00
#
_symmetry.space_group_name_H-M   'P 1'
#
loop_
_entity.id
_entity.type
_entity.pdbx_description
1 polymer ?
#
loop_
_entity_poly.entity_id
_entity_poly.type
_entity_poly.pdbx_seq_one_letter_code
_entity_poly.pdbx_strand_id
1 'polypeptide(L)'
;MSRTLLLSLLILVSGPVAADSDPDPTAALAAIGDLGRLNGQALACRQTASASQAKTLMIRHAPKTRRYGEVFEERTSEAFLAQGRDVAACPSAEVLRGRLDDLSLRLQSLLPVGQPAAR
;
A
#
# COMPACT_ATOMS: atom_id res chain seq x y z
N MET A 1 33.04 -59.89 -16.05
CA MET A 1 33.72 -58.91 -15.15
C MET A 1 33.08 -57.56 -15.45
N SER A 2 31.92 -57.23 -14.87
CA SER A 2 31.64 -56.66 -13.54
C SER A 2 32.21 -55.25 -13.33
N ARG A 3 31.29 -54.34 -12.92
CA ARG A 3 31.43 -53.04 -12.24
C ARG A 3 31.28 -51.78 -13.11
N THR A 4 30.05 -51.28 -13.28
CA THR A 4 29.41 -50.19 -12.47
C THR A 4 30.21 -48.89 -12.45
N LEU A 5 29.62 -47.81 -12.99
CA LEU A 5 29.21 -46.66 -12.17
C LEU A 5 28.38 -45.68 -13.01
N LEU A 6 27.12 -45.53 -12.58
CA LEU A 6 26.22 -44.43 -12.90
C LEU A 6 26.97 -43.10 -12.81
N LEU A 7 27.08 -42.35 -13.90
CA LEU A 7 27.38 -40.92 -13.85
C LEU A 7 26.08 -40.12 -13.93
N SER A 8 25.55 -39.86 -12.74
CA SER A 8 24.91 -38.62 -12.29
C SER A 8 24.23 -37.75 -13.35
N LEU A 9 22.93 -37.99 -13.53
CA LEU A 9 21.99 -37.04 -14.12
C LEU A 9 21.77 -35.87 -13.14
N LEU A 10 22.59 -34.82 -13.23
CA LEU A 10 22.35 -33.53 -12.57
C LEU A 10 21.25 -32.79 -13.32
N ILE A 11 19.99 -33.09 -13.01
CA ILE A 11 18.86 -32.25 -13.41
C ILE A 11 18.96 -30.96 -12.58
N LEU A 12 19.46 -29.90 -13.19
CA LEU A 12 19.30 -28.53 -12.72
C LEU A 12 17.80 -28.23 -12.68
N VAL A 13 17.20 -28.32 -11.49
CA VAL A 13 15.87 -27.78 -11.22
C VAL A 13 16.02 -26.25 -11.25
N SER A 14 15.89 -25.67 -12.44
CA SER A 14 15.62 -24.24 -12.60
C SER A 14 14.19 -23.99 -12.11
N GLY A 15 14.03 -23.74 -10.82
CA GLY A 15 12.80 -23.18 -10.29
C GLY A 15 12.53 -21.81 -10.93
N PRO A 16 11.27 -21.42 -11.15
CA PRO A 16 10.98 -20.07 -11.60
C PRO A 16 11.41 -19.13 -10.49
N VAL A 17 12.45 -18.33 -10.75
CA VAL A 17 12.58 -17.04 -10.08
C VAL A 17 11.31 -16.29 -10.46
N ALA A 18 10.39 -16.14 -9.51
CA ALA A 18 9.40 -15.09 -9.61
C ALA A 18 10.22 -13.80 -9.75
N ALA A 19 10.15 -13.17 -10.92
CA ALA A 19 10.69 -11.84 -11.08
C ALA A 19 9.94 -10.98 -10.06
N ASP A 20 10.61 -10.59 -8.98
CA ASP A 20 10.19 -9.50 -8.12
C ASP A 20 10.06 -8.31 -9.05
N SER A 21 8.84 -8.06 -9.52
CA SER A 21 8.52 -6.86 -10.27
C SER A 21 8.59 -5.77 -9.24
N ASP A 22 9.67 -4.99 -9.24
CA ASP A 22 9.78 -3.81 -8.38
C ASP A 22 8.48 -3.01 -8.54
N PRO A 23 7.78 -2.71 -7.44
CA PRO A 23 6.52 -2.01 -7.54
C PRO A 23 6.76 -0.67 -8.21
N ASP A 24 5.95 -0.35 -9.24
CA ASP A 24 6.03 0.94 -9.93
C ASP A 24 5.96 2.07 -8.88
N PRO A 25 7.06 2.81 -8.65
CA PRO A 25 7.10 3.82 -7.60
C PRO A 25 6.03 4.89 -7.79
N THR A 26 5.61 5.15 -9.02
CA THR A 26 4.55 6.10 -9.35
C THR A 26 3.20 5.59 -8.87
N ALA A 27 2.84 4.35 -9.21
CA ALA A 27 1.62 3.71 -8.75
C ALA A 27 1.55 3.58 -7.22
N ALA A 28 2.68 3.24 -6.57
CA ALA A 28 2.79 3.15 -5.13
C ALA A 28 2.55 4.51 -4.45
N LEU A 29 3.19 5.59 -4.94
CA LEU A 29 2.97 6.93 -4.40
C LEU A 29 1.55 7.44 -4.66
N ALA A 30 0.95 7.11 -5.80
CA ALA A 30 -0.44 7.43 -6.06
C ALA A 30 -1.36 6.75 -5.03
N ALA A 31 -1.15 5.48 -4.73
CA ALA A 31 -1.93 4.77 -3.71
C ALA A 31 -1.75 5.36 -2.30
N ILE A 32 -0.54 5.80 -1.93
CA ILE A 32 -0.30 6.54 -0.67
C ILE A 32 -0.99 7.91 -0.68
N GLY A 33 -1.02 8.60 -1.83
CA GLY A 33 -1.79 9.83 -1.99
C GLY A 33 -3.29 9.60 -1.84
N ASP A 34 -3.83 8.50 -2.38
CA ASP A 34 -5.22 8.09 -2.20
C ASP A 34 -5.53 7.84 -0.72
N LEU A 35 -4.60 7.21 0.01
CA LEU A 35 -4.71 6.95 1.44
C LEU A 35 -4.75 8.26 2.24
N GLY A 36 -3.88 9.22 1.91
CA GLY A 36 -3.88 10.55 2.48
C GLY A 36 -5.22 11.27 2.26
N ARG A 37 -5.76 11.22 1.03
CA ARG A 37 -7.07 11.83 0.73
C ARG A 37 -8.20 11.25 1.59
N LEU A 38 -8.28 9.92 1.72
CA LEU A 38 -9.28 9.27 2.56
C LEU A 38 -9.12 9.62 4.06
N ASN A 39 -7.88 9.72 4.54
CA ASN A 39 -7.60 10.18 5.91
C ASN A 39 -8.08 11.62 6.13
N GLY A 40 -7.76 12.54 5.22
CA GLY A 40 -8.20 13.94 5.28
C GLY A 40 -9.72 14.08 5.30
N GLN A 41 -10.42 13.36 4.41
CA GLN A 41 -11.89 13.31 4.39
C GLN A 41 -12.45 12.77 5.72
N ALA A 42 -11.91 11.65 6.22
CA ALA A 42 -12.37 11.06 7.47
C ALA A 42 -12.18 12.02 8.66
N LEU A 43 -11.07 12.74 8.72
CA LEU A 43 -10.79 13.74 9.76
C LEU A 43 -11.79 14.91 9.69
N ALA A 44 -12.03 15.47 8.51
CA ALA A 44 -13.00 16.56 8.31
C ALA A 44 -14.42 16.14 8.71
N CYS A 45 -14.76 14.88 8.44
CA CYS A 45 -16.05 14.28 8.77
C CYS A 45 -16.14 13.71 10.19
N ARG A 46 -15.12 13.89 11.03
CA ARG A 46 -15.06 13.37 12.42
C ARG A 46 -15.20 11.85 12.52
N GLN A 47 -14.90 11.13 11.44
CA GLN A 47 -14.91 9.67 11.37
C GLN A 47 -13.58 9.10 11.88
N THR A 48 -13.38 9.17 13.20
CA THR A 48 -12.10 8.87 13.86
C THR A 48 -11.63 7.43 13.64
N ALA A 49 -12.55 6.46 13.56
CA ALA A 49 -12.23 5.07 13.25
C ALA A 49 -11.58 4.92 11.87
N SER A 50 -12.16 5.56 10.83
CA SER A 50 -11.62 5.54 9.47
C SER A 50 -10.27 6.27 9.37
N ALA A 51 -10.12 7.41 10.05
CA ALA A 51 -8.83 8.11 10.10
C ALA A 51 -7.73 7.25 10.78
N SER A 52 -8.08 6.52 11.85
CA SER A 52 -7.16 5.58 12.52
C SER A 52 -6.78 4.40 11.61
N GLN A 53 -7.74 3.84 10.88
CA GLN A 53 -7.50 2.78 9.90
C GLN A 53 -6.55 3.26 8.79
N ALA A 54 -6.77 4.45 8.23
CA ALA A 54 -5.92 5.01 7.20
C ALA A 54 -4.45 5.16 7.67
N LYS A 55 -4.25 5.70 8.88
CA LYS A 55 -2.91 5.79 9.50
C LYS A 55 -2.28 4.42 9.75
N THR A 56 -3.07 3.43 10.15
CA THR A 56 -2.61 2.06 10.34
C THR A 56 -2.12 1.44 9.03
N LEU A 57 -2.83 1.67 7.92
CA LEU A 57 -2.41 1.23 6.59
C LEU A 57 -1.11 1.93 6.15
N MET A 58 -0.97 3.24 6.43
CA MET A 58 0.26 3.98 6.15
C MET A 58 1.44 3.40 6.93
N ILE A 59 1.27 3.12 8.22
CA ILE A 59 2.30 2.51 9.06
C ILE A 59 2.67 1.12 8.56
N ARG A 60 1.70 0.33 8.12
CA ARG A 60 1.88 -1.06 7.71
C ARG A 60 2.56 -1.20 6.34
N HIS A 61 2.13 -0.43 5.34
CA HIS A 61 2.52 -0.64 3.95
C HIS A 61 3.58 0.34 3.46
N ALA A 62 3.51 1.61 3.87
CA ALA A 62 4.40 2.61 3.29
C ALA A 62 5.84 2.41 3.76
N PRO A 63 6.82 2.37 2.82
CA PRO A 63 8.21 2.41 3.18
C PRO A 63 8.54 3.64 4.02
N LYS A 64 9.47 3.49 4.97
CA LYS A 64 9.86 4.54 5.92
C LYS A 64 10.80 5.57 5.29
N THR A 65 10.37 6.18 4.20
CA THR A 65 11.09 7.27 3.54
C THR A 65 10.27 8.55 3.61
N ARG A 66 10.99 9.68 3.58
CA ARG A 66 10.39 11.01 3.60
C ARG A 66 9.35 11.20 2.49
N ARG A 67 9.66 10.73 1.28
CA ARG A 67 8.82 10.91 0.08
C ARG A 67 7.40 10.37 0.27
N TYR A 68 7.25 9.16 0.81
CA TYR A 68 5.93 8.58 1.05
C TYR A 68 5.17 9.33 2.15
N GLY A 69 5.87 9.70 3.23
CA GLY A 69 5.29 10.51 4.31
C GLY A 69 4.77 11.86 3.84
N GLU A 70 5.56 12.59 3.05
CA GLU A 70 5.16 13.90 2.50
C GLU A 70 3.92 13.79 1.62
N VAL A 71 3.87 12.80 0.72
CA VAL A 71 2.67 12.58 -0.12
C VAL A 71 1.43 12.28 0.72
N PHE A 72 1.54 11.45 1.77
CA PHE A 72 0.41 11.16 2.64
C PHE A 72 -0.10 12.40 3.38
N GLU A 73 0.81 13.20 3.96
CA GLU A 73 0.48 14.40 4.75
C GLU A 73 -0.06 15.55 3.89
N GLU A 74 0.53 15.77 2.71
CA GLU A 74 0.07 16.78 1.75
C GLU A 74 -1.37 16.46 1.31
N ARG A 75 -1.62 15.23 0.86
CA ARG A 75 -2.96 14.81 0.41
C ARG A 75 -3.99 14.75 1.55
N THR A 76 -3.55 14.43 2.77
CA THR A 76 -4.41 14.55 3.96
C THR A 76 -4.83 16.00 4.17
N SER A 77 -3.89 16.93 4.14
CA SER A 77 -4.15 18.35 4.39
C SER A 77 -5.08 18.94 3.33
N GLU A 78 -4.80 18.66 2.05
CA GLU A 78 -5.65 19.07 0.93
C GLU A 78 -7.09 18.57 1.08
N ALA A 79 -7.25 17.26 1.33
CA ALA A 79 -8.57 16.65 1.42
C ALA A 79 -9.35 17.09 2.66
N PHE A 80 -8.67 17.31 3.79
CA PHE A 80 -9.29 17.88 4.99
C PHE A 80 -9.86 19.28 4.70
N LEU A 81 -9.06 20.16 4.10
CA LEU A 81 -9.49 21.52 3.75
C LEU A 81 -10.60 21.53 2.71
N ALA A 82 -10.54 20.62 1.71
CA ALA A 82 -11.58 20.51 0.69
C ALA A 82 -12.91 20.01 1.28
N GLN A 83 -12.89 18.93 2.08
CA GLN A 83 -14.09 18.36 2.69
C GLN A 83 -14.68 19.27 3.76
N GLY A 84 -13.84 19.99 4.51
CA GLY A 84 -14.28 20.93 5.54
C GLY A 84 -15.13 22.10 5.02
N ARG A 85 -15.11 22.37 3.70
CA ARG A 85 -15.95 23.39 3.05
C ARG A 85 -17.41 22.93 2.87
N ASP A 86 -17.66 21.61 2.87
CA ASP A 86 -18.99 21.02 2.75
C ASP A 86 -19.11 19.78 3.64
N VAL A 87 -19.34 20.02 4.94
CA VAL A 87 -19.48 18.97 5.95
C VAL A 87 -20.78 18.17 5.77
N ALA A 88 -21.80 18.77 5.12
CA ALA A 88 -23.06 18.08 4.84
C ALA A 88 -22.89 16.95 3.80
N ALA A 89 -21.87 17.03 2.94
CA ALA A 89 -21.50 16.02 1.96
C ALA A 89 -20.59 14.89 2.51
N CYS A 90 -20.46 14.76 3.83
CA CYS A 90 -19.61 13.73 4.43
C CYS A 90 -20.07 12.30 4.06
N PRO A 91 -19.19 11.46 3.51
CA PRO A 91 -19.54 10.06 3.27
C PRO A 91 -19.87 9.33 4.57
N SER A 92 -20.73 8.31 4.48
CA SER A 92 -21.01 7.45 5.63
C SER A 92 -19.74 6.71 6.09
N ALA A 93 -19.71 6.31 7.36
CA ALA A 93 -18.61 5.52 7.91
C ALA A 93 -18.39 4.21 7.13
N GLU A 94 -19.48 3.58 6.68
CA GLU A 94 -19.42 2.35 5.88
C GLU A 94 -18.77 2.58 4.52
N VAL A 95 -19.11 3.68 3.83
CA VAL A 95 -18.48 4.04 2.55
C VAL A 95 -16.99 4.31 2.72
N LEU A 96 -16.59 5.04 3.77
CA LEU A 96 -15.17 5.29 4.04
C LEU A 96 -14.41 4.00 4.37
N ARG A 97 -15.00 3.12 5.18
CA ARG A 97 -14.41 1.81 5.50
C ARG A 97 -14.22 0.97 4.25
N GLY A 98 -15.25 0.83 3.41
CA GLY A 98 -15.15 0.06 2.16
C GLY A 98 -14.04 0.58 1.24
N ARG A 99 -13.93 1.91 1.08
CA ARG A 99 -12.83 2.52 0.30
C ARG A 99 -11.45 2.25 0.89
N LEU A 100 -11.32 2.23 2.22
CA LEU A 100 -10.06 1.89 2.89
C LEU A 100 -9.71 0.41 2.77
N ASP A 101 -10.72 -0.47 2.78
CA ASP A 101 -10.54 -1.91 2.58
C ASP A 101 -10.07 -2.21 1.15
N ASP A 102 -10.71 -1.61 0.15
CA ASP A 102 -10.27 -1.70 -1.26
C ASP A 102 -8.85 -1.17 -1.45
N LEU A 103 -8.54 -0.03 -0.85
CA LEU A 103 -7.21 0.55 -0.92
C LEU A 103 -6.17 -0.31 -0.20
N SER A 104 -6.53 -0.99 0.89
CA SER A 104 -5.64 -1.94 1.56
C SER A 104 -5.22 -3.08 0.65
N LEU A 105 -6.13 -3.62 -0.18
CA LEU A 105 -5.80 -4.68 -1.14
C LEU A 105 -4.81 -4.17 -2.19
N ARG A 106 -5.04 -2.95 -2.72
CA ARG A 106 -4.14 -2.32 -3.68
C ARG A 106 -2.77 -2.02 -3.06
N LEU A 107 -2.73 -1.54 -1.82
CA LEU A 107 -1.47 -1.31 -1.09
C LEU A 107 -0.71 -2.60 -0.86
N GLN A 108 -1.38 -3.72 -0.56
CA GLN A 108 -0.70 -5.01 -0.42
C GLN A 108 -0.04 -5.47 -1.74
N SER A 109 -0.66 -5.19 -2.88
CA SER A 109 -0.09 -5.52 -4.19
C SER A 109 1.07 -4.61 -4.60
N LEU A 110 1.02 -3.33 -4.22
CA LEU A 110 2.02 -2.33 -4.62
C LEU A 110 3.14 -2.15 -3.59
N LEU A 111 2.87 -2.43 -2.32
CA LEU A 111 3.77 -2.23 -1.20
C LEU A 111 3.58 -3.39 -0.20
N PRO A 112 4.04 -4.60 -0.57
CA PRO A 112 3.94 -5.76 0.30
C PRO A 112 4.68 -5.52 1.62
N VAL A 113 4.06 -5.94 2.73
CA VAL A 113 4.65 -5.79 4.07
C VAL A 113 6.01 -6.49 4.13
N GLY A 114 7.05 -5.76 4.52
CA GLY A 114 8.40 -6.29 4.72
C GLY A 114 9.33 -6.17 3.52
N GLN A 115 8.89 -5.63 2.37
CA GLN A 115 9.79 -5.29 1.27
C GLN A 115 10.48 -3.93 1.53
N PRO A 116 11.82 -3.84 1.45
CA PRO A 116 12.51 -2.57 1.50
C PRO A 116 12.17 -1.72 0.27
N ALA A 117 12.07 -0.40 0.42
CA ALA A 117 11.92 0.49 -0.73
C ALA A 117 13.11 0.33 -1.68
N ALA A 118 12.83 0.09 -2.96
CA ALA A 118 13.80 0.30 -4.02
C ALA A 118 14.34 1.75 -3.91
N ARG A 119 15.68 1.87 -3.80
CA ARG A 119 16.38 3.15 -3.58
C ARG A 119 16.40 4.00 -4.83
#